data_AF-A0A935CS49-F1
#
_entry.id   AF-A0A935CS49-F1
#
_cell.length_a   1.000
_cell.length_b   1.000
_cell.length_c   1.000
_cell.angle_alpha   90.00
_cell.angle_beta   90.00
_cell.angle_gamma   90.00
#
_symmetry.space_group_name_H-M   'P 1'
#
loop_
_entity.id
_entity.type
_entity.pdbx_description
1 polymer ?
#
loop_
_entity_poly.entity_id
_entity_poly.type
_entity_poly.pdbx_seq_one_letter_code
_entity_poly.pdbx_strand_id
1 'polypeptide(L)'
;MNSGRRGVPPRWPAPTDFASTQVDARRNAHQARFQSLDGAAPPEPAPTDFASTAVDARRNAHQARFQSLDGAASPELSFSPRVALFIFAVIACLLSLVMLTAPSLPLWQLAEPLLARLQYPWRWLSMTAFTSALVVGALPWLSGGRLRWQAALALPIVILLLWTGLADLPYRVLPRSPAEVTPEQMWAEDAANGQVGATWTGEFLPVTVTEQRWALGRPPAQPQAGPAPAAIPDIVLLARGPLTYRLLLDSPQAQTIRLHAFYFPGWQVRVDGQRVPTGASGELGLVTAQIPAGRHMVEMAFEATLPRQVAGVLTALTWWGGLLWLLLAGGLSLADRRGLLIVAALTLAPLLALVHFTAAWQPQRLSSAVSDQALLIGADLPGQARPGERVAVTLYWFNLRDTDQNYQVFVHLLDAGGAVRAQQDGAPVGGFTPTTRWHPNELILDRHLITLPADLPPGVYELRAGMYQPQPLRNLPVTPPVPDQRIPLGKVTVH
;
A
#
# COMPACT_ATOMS: atom_id res chain seq x y z
N MET A 1 -18.95 -10.16 45.03
CA MET A 1 -20.23 -10.48 44.38
C MET A 1 -20.56 -9.41 43.35
N ASN A 2 -20.25 -9.64 42.07
CA ASN A 2 -21.16 -9.40 40.95
C ASN A 2 -20.53 -10.04 39.71
N SER A 3 -20.95 -11.27 39.42
CA SER A 3 -20.64 -12.02 38.21
C SER A 3 -21.64 -11.67 37.12
N GLY A 4 -21.21 -11.30 35.92
CA GLY A 4 -22.16 -10.97 34.86
C GLY A 4 -21.57 -10.83 33.46
N ARG A 5 -21.50 -11.97 32.75
CA ARG A 5 -21.60 -12.14 31.29
C ARG A 5 -20.45 -11.60 30.41
N ARG A 6 -19.53 -12.51 30.07
CA ARG A 6 -18.75 -12.42 28.81
C ARG A 6 -19.71 -12.61 27.64
N GLY A 7 -19.84 -11.61 26.78
CA GLY A 7 -20.59 -11.70 25.53
C GLY A 7 -19.87 -12.61 24.53
N VAL A 8 -20.61 -13.57 23.98
CA VAL A 8 -20.19 -14.38 22.81
C VAL A 8 -20.40 -13.52 21.55
N PRO A 9 -19.43 -13.42 20.62
CA PRO A 9 -19.64 -12.70 19.37
C PRO A 9 -20.59 -13.46 18.43
N PRO A 10 -21.38 -12.75 17.58
CA PRO A 10 -22.34 -13.39 16.69
C PRO A 10 -21.65 -14.22 15.60
N ARG A 11 -22.17 -15.42 15.33
CA ARG A 11 -21.80 -16.26 14.17
C ARG A 11 -22.58 -15.81 12.94
N TRP A 12 -21.88 -15.52 11.84
CA TRP A 12 -22.47 -15.24 10.53
C TRP A 12 -22.63 -16.54 9.72
N PRO A 13 -23.70 -16.70 8.92
CA PRO A 13 -23.92 -17.90 8.10
C PRO A 13 -23.05 -17.90 6.83
N ALA A 14 -22.69 -19.10 6.35
CA ALA A 14 -21.92 -19.31 5.12
C ALA A 14 -22.81 -19.18 3.86
N PRO A 15 -22.29 -18.70 2.72
CA PRO A 15 -23.03 -18.65 1.47
C PRO A 15 -23.00 -20.02 0.76
N THR A 16 -24.18 -20.56 0.48
CA THR A 16 -24.42 -21.73 -0.39
C THR A 16 -24.47 -21.35 -1.87
N ASP A 17 -24.12 -22.31 -2.71
CA ASP A 17 -24.04 -22.32 -4.19
C ASP A 17 -25.20 -21.69 -4.96
N PHE A 18 -24.88 -20.99 -6.07
CA PHE A 18 -25.77 -20.85 -7.24
C PHE A 18 -25.00 -20.82 -8.58
N ALA A 19 -25.06 -21.96 -9.25
CA ALA A 19 -25.29 -22.22 -10.68
C ALA A 19 -24.52 -21.45 -11.77
N SER A 20 -23.59 -22.17 -12.39
CA SER A 20 -23.19 -22.08 -13.80
C SER A 20 -24.27 -22.67 -14.71
N THR A 21 -24.90 -21.88 -15.58
CA THR A 21 -25.46 -22.30 -16.90
C THR A 21 -26.15 -21.10 -17.56
N GLN A 22 -25.39 -20.14 -18.11
CA GLN A 22 -25.96 -19.15 -19.05
C GLN A 22 -24.94 -18.44 -19.96
N VAL A 23 -23.69 -18.90 -20.02
CA VAL A 23 -22.62 -18.20 -20.76
C VAL A 23 -22.38 -18.75 -22.19
N ASP A 24 -22.77 -20.00 -22.48
CA ASP A 24 -22.40 -20.63 -23.75
C ASP A 24 -23.34 -20.35 -24.94
N ALA A 25 -24.54 -19.81 -24.72
CA ALA A 25 -25.49 -19.53 -25.80
C ALA A 25 -25.21 -18.21 -26.56
N ARG A 26 -24.47 -17.26 -25.98
CA ARG A 26 -24.21 -15.95 -26.61
C ARG A 26 -22.96 -15.89 -27.49
N ARG A 27 -22.06 -16.88 -27.40
CA ARG A 27 -20.79 -16.88 -28.13
C ARG A 27 -20.94 -17.28 -29.61
N ASN A 28 -21.95 -18.08 -29.96
CA ASN A 28 -22.08 -18.65 -31.31
C ASN A 28 -22.87 -17.77 -32.32
N ALA A 29 -23.53 -16.69 -31.87
CA ALA A 29 -24.29 -15.81 -32.77
C ALA A 29 -23.45 -14.71 -33.46
N HIS A 30 -22.24 -14.42 -32.94
CA HIS A 30 -21.42 -13.30 -33.40
C HIS A 30 -20.45 -13.65 -34.55
N GLN A 31 -20.24 -14.95 -34.82
CA GLN A 31 -19.28 -15.44 -35.82
C GLN A 31 -19.87 -15.61 -37.23
N ALA A 32 -21.20 -15.60 -37.39
CA ALA A 32 -21.86 -15.81 -38.68
C ALA A 32 -22.09 -14.52 -39.50
N ARG A 33 -21.67 -13.34 -39.02
CA ARG A 33 -21.98 -12.04 -39.65
C ARG A 33 -20.80 -11.37 -40.37
N PHE A 34 -19.67 -12.06 -40.51
CA PHE A 34 -18.42 -11.51 -41.08
C PHE A 34 -17.92 -12.23 -42.36
N GLN A 35 -18.78 -12.99 -43.05
CA GLN A 35 -18.42 -13.76 -44.25
C GLN A 35 -19.21 -13.40 -45.52
N SER A 36 -19.63 -12.15 -45.69
CA SER A 36 -20.06 -11.69 -47.01
C SER A 36 -19.60 -10.26 -47.21
N LEU A 37 -18.59 -10.08 -48.07
CA LEU A 37 -18.32 -8.92 -48.94
C LEU A 37 -16.94 -9.12 -49.61
N ASP A 38 -16.83 -10.16 -50.44
CA ASP A 38 -15.77 -10.28 -51.46
C ASP A 38 -16.42 -10.06 -52.83
N GLY A 39 -16.00 -9.03 -53.56
CA GLY A 39 -16.55 -8.71 -54.88
C GLY A 39 -15.87 -7.54 -55.59
N ALA A 40 -14.83 -7.87 -56.36
CA ALA A 40 -14.31 -7.25 -57.60
C ALA A 40 -14.01 -5.73 -57.69
N ALA A 41 -12.75 -5.42 -57.99
CA ALA A 41 -12.21 -4.09 -58.31
C ALA A 41 -12.27 -3.76 -59.82
N PRO A 42 -12.52 -2.49 -60.20
CA PRO A 42 -12.27 -1.98 -61.56
C PRO A 42 -10.95 -1.16 -61.66
N PRO A 43 -10.42 -0.92 -62.88
CA PRO A 43 -9.01 -0.57 -63.10
C PRO A 43 -8.67 0.91 -62.90
N GLU A 44 -7.40 1.18 -62.60
CA GLU A 44 -6.79 2.51 -62.41
C GLU A 44 -6.76 3.37 -63.69
N PRO A 45 -6.95 4.70 -63.56
CA PRO A 45 -6.41 5.67 -64.50
C PRO A 45 -5.18 6.42 -63.94
N ALA A 46 -4.27 6.76 -64.85
CA ALA A 46 -3.00 7.47 -64.65
C ALA A 46 -3.18 8.97 -64.22
N PRO A 47 -2.12 9.65 -63.74
CA PRO A 47 -2.21 10.73 -62.78
C PRO A 47 -2.47 12.10 -63.42
N THR A 48 -3.39 12.89 -62.86
CA THR A 48 -3.55 14.32 -63.18
C THR A 48 -3.74 15.16 -61.92
N ASP A 49 -2.98 16.26 -61.87
CA ASP A 49 -2.92 17.30 -60.85
C ASP A 49 -4.28 17.99 -60.61
N PHE A 50 -5.01 17.61 -59.55
CA PHE A 50 -6.16 18.38 -59.04
C PHE A 50 -6.38 18.17 -57.53
N ALA A 51 -5.35 18.38 -56.70
CA ALA A 51 -5.43 18.11 -55.26
C ALA A 51 -5.86 19.32 -54.38
N SER A 52 -5.96 20.55 -54.90
CA SER A 52 -6.25 21.72 -54.04
C SER A 52 -7.70 22.21 -54.07
N THR A 53 -8.47 21.98 -55.12
CA THR A 53 -9.83 22.55 -55.26
C THR A 53 -10.96 21.62 -54.80
N ALA A 54 -10.77 20.30 -54.82
CA ALA A 54 -11.80 19.33 -54.43
C ALA A 54 -11.96 19.16 -52.91
N VAL A 55 -10.89 19.37 -52.13
CA VAL A 55 -10.91 19.28 -50.66
C VAL A 55 -11.68 20.45 -50.07
N ASP A 56 -11.49 21.66 -50.61
CA ASP A 56 -12.23 22.84 -50.19
C ASP A 56 -13.71 22.78 -50.61
N ALA A 57 -14.01 22.21 -51.78
CA ALA A 57 -15.40 22.00 -52.22
C ALA A 57 -16.13 20.96 -51.35
N ARG A 58 -15.47 19.86 -50.95
CA ARG A 58 -16.06 18.87 -50.02
C ARG A 58 -16.24 19.41 -48.61
N ARG A 59 -15.31 20.23 -48.12
CA ARG A 59 -15.40 20.89 -46.81
C ARG A 59 -16.55 21.88 -46.76
N ASN A 60 -16.72 22.68 -47.81
CA ASN A 60 -17.83 23.62 -47.94
C ASN A 60 -19.18 22.92 -48.15
N ALA A 61 -19.23 21.81 -48.89
CA ALA A 61 -20.45 21.01 -49.05
C ALA A 61 -20.86 20.29 -47.75
N HIS A 62 -19.91 19.85 -46.92
CA HIS A 62 -20.19 19.28 -45.60
C HIS A 62 -20.70 20.34 -44.62
N GLN A 63 -20.13 21.55 -44.64
CA GLN A 63 -20.63 22.69 -43.85
C GLN A 63 -22.04 23.13 -44.28
N ALA A 64 -22.32 23.17 -45.58
CA ALA A 64 -23.65 23.49 -46.10
C ALA A 64 -24.69 22.41 -45.78
N ARG A 65 -24.31 21.13 -45.79
CA ARG A 65 -25.19 20.02 -45.38
C ARG A 65 -25.52 20.06 -43.89
N PHE A 66 -24.56 20.42 -43.04
CA PHE A 66 -24.81 20.62 -41.60
C PHE A 66 -25.73 21.83 -41.34
N GLN A 67 -25.54 22.95 -42.04
CA GLN A 67 -26.42 24.13 -41.93
C GLN A 67 -27.85 23.88 -42.45
N SER A 68 -28.02 23.01 -43.46
CA SER A 68 -29.35 22.65 -43.97
C SER A 68 -30.14 21.69 -43.07
N LEU A 69 -29.49 21.01 -42.12
CA LEU A 69 -30.13 20.14 -41.14
C LEU A 69 -30.58 20.91 -39.87
N ASP A 70 -30.05 22.11 -39.64
CA ASP A 70 -30.48 23.02 -38.57
C ASP A 70 -31.86 23.66 -38.83
N GLY A 71 -32.37 23.57 -40.07
CA GLY A 71 -33.65 24.16 -40.48
C GLY A 71 -34.90 23.39 -40.02
N ALA A 72 -34.74 22.22 -39.40
CA ALA A 72 -35.85 21.41 -38.87
C ALA A 72 -35.55 20.89 -37.45
N ALA A 73 -34.81 21.67 -36.66
CA ALA A 73 -34.62 21.36 -35.25
C ALA A 73 -35.95 21.56 -34.51
N SER A 74 -36.51 20.46 -34.00
CA SER A 74 -37.31 20.44 -32.76
C SER A 74 -36.71 21.41 -31.73
N PRO A 75 -37.48 22.02 -30.81
CA PRO A 75 -36.96 23.00 -29.88
C PRO A 75 -35.89 22.36 -28.99
N GLU A 76 -34.63 22.44 -29.42
CA GLU A 76 -33.50 22.05 -28.62
C GLU A 76 -33.40 23.09 -27.52
N LEU A 77 -33.58 22.66 -26.28
CA LEU A 77 -33.31 23.44 -25.08
C LEU A 77 -31.82 23.83 -25.10
N SER A 78 -31.50 24.93 -25.78
CA SER A 78 -30.15 25.48 -25.87
C SER A 78 -29.82 26.21 -24.57
N PHE A 79 -29.45 25.44 -23.56
CA PHE A 79 -28.92 26.02 -22.33
C PHE A 79 -27.57 26.68 -22.62
N SER A 80 -27.31 27.84 -22.01
CA SER A 80 -25.94 28.34 -21.95
C SER A 80 -25.03 27.30 -21.27
N PRO A 81 -23.75 27.17 -21.66
CA PRO A 81 -22.84 26.19 -21.06
C PRO A 81 -22.79 26.24 -19.52
N ARG A 82 -23.00 27.43 -18.94
CA ARG A 82 -23.06 27.65 -17.49
C ARG A 82 -24.32 27.06 -16.86
N VAL A 83 -25.47 27.23 -17.51
CA VAL A 83 -26.74 26.66 -17.05
C VAL A 83 -26.73 25.14 -17.20
N ALA A 84 -26.17 24.63 -18.31
CA ALA A 84 -25.97 23.19 -18.50
C ALA A 84 -25.08 22.57 -17.41
N LEU A 85 -23.96 23.22 -17.07
CA LEU A 85 -23.07 22.78 -15.99
C LEU A 85 -23.76 22.82 -14.62
N PHE A 86 -24.54 23.88 -14.34
CA PHE A 86 -25.30 23.98 -13.09
C PHE A 86 -26.35 22.86 -12.97
N ILE A 87 -27.14 22.63 -14.02
CA ILE A 87 -28.13 21.55 -14.07
C ILE A 87 -27.44 20.20 -13.87
N PHE A 88 -26.34 19.95 -14.57
CA PHE A 88 -25.54 18.73 -14.39
C PHE A 88 -25.07 18.56 -12.94
N ALA A 89 -24.52 19.62 -12.32
CA ALA A 89 -24.05 19.58 -10.94
C ALA A 89 -25.18 19.29 -9.94
N VAL A 90 -26.36 19.89 -10.14
CA VAL A 90 -27.54 19.64 -9.30
C VAL A 90 -28.02 18.20 -9.43
N ILE A 91 -28.16 17.70 -10.66
CA ILE A 91 -28.57 16.30 -10.90
C ILE A 91 -27.56 15.34 -10.29
N ALA A 92 -26.26 15.56 -10.52
CA ALA A 92 -25.20 14.74 -9.96
C ALA A 92 -25.21 14.76 -8.42
N CYS A 93 -25.44 15.92 -7.80
CA CYS A 93 -25.55 16.06 -6.35
C CYS A 93 -26.77 15.32 -5.80
N LEU A 94 -27.94 15.46 -6.43
CA LEU A 94 -29.16 14.77 -6.01
C LEU A 94 -29.04 13.25 -6.15
N LEU A 95 -28.53 12.76 -7.29
CA LEU A 95 -28.25 11.34 -7.48
C LEU A 95 -27.23 10.84 -6.45
N SER A 96 -26.19 11.61 -6.19
CA SER A 96 -25.19 11.25 -5.18
C SER A 96 -25.80 11.17 -3.78
N LEU A 97 -26.68 12.10 -3.40
CA LEU A 97 -27.42 12.06 -2.13
C LEU A 97 -28.35 10.84 -2.04
N VAL A 98 -29.08 10.51 -3.12
CA VAL A 98 -29.93 9.31 -3.16
C VAL A 98 -29.11 8.04 -2.90
N MET A 99 -27.90 7.94 -3.47
CA MET A 99 -26.99 6.82 -3.24
C MET A 99 -26.49 6.69 -1.80
N LEU A 100 -26.66 7.71 -0.94
CA LEU A 100 -26.38 7.64 0.50
C LEU A 100 -27.60 7.17 1.33
N THR A 101 -28.77 7.01 0.71
CA THR A 101 -30.02 6.67 1.41
C THR A 101 -30.43 5.21 1.21
N ALA A 102 -31.24 4.68 2.14
CA ALA A 102 -31.70 3.29 2.13
C ALA A 102 -32.36 2.83 0.80
N PRO A 103 -33.12 3.66 0.06
CA PRO A 103 -33.65 3.28 -1.26
C PRO A 103 -32.61 2.84 -2.29
N SER A 104 -31.35 3.26 -2.17
CA SER A 104 -30.26 2.84 -3.06
C SER A 104 -29.68 1.46 -2.74
N LEU A 105 -30.12 0.81 -1.65
CA LEU A 105 -29.58 -0.47 -1.19
C LEU A 105 -29.56 -1.58 -2.24
N PRO A 106 -30.59 -1.77 -3.10
CA PRO A 106 -30.54 -2.79 -4.15
C PRO A 106 -29.40 -2.60 -5.15
N LEU A 107 -29.04 -1.34 -5.46
CA LEU A 107 -27.89 -1.02 -6.32
C LEU A 107 -26.57 -1.35 -5.63
N TRP A 108 -26.49 -1.11 -4.31
CA TRP A 108 -25.32 -1.48 -3.53
C TRP A 108 -25.15 -3.00 -3.39
N GLN A 109 -26.26 -3.75 -3.23
CA GLN A 109 -26.24 -5.21 -3.16
C GLN A 109 -25.73 -5.84 -4.46
N LEU A 110 -26.09 -5.29 -5.62
CA LEU A 110 -25.54 -5.71 -6.92
C LEU A 110 -24.01 -5.53 -6.99
N ALA A 111 -23.49 -4.48 -6.35
CA ALA A 111 -22.06 -4.16 -6.35
C ALA A 111 -21.31 -4.71 -5.12
N GLU A 112 -22.02 -5.33 -4.16
CA GLU A 112 -21.50 -5.79 -2.87
C GLU A 112 -20.24 -6.68 -3.00
N PRO A 113 -20.18 -7.68 -3.92
CA PRO A 113 -19.01 -8.56 -4.01
C PRO A 113 -17.69 -7.84 -4.29
N LEU A 114 -17.76 -6.67 -4.93
CA LEU A 114 -16.60 -5.85 -5.28
C LEU A 114 -16.44 -4.66 -4.32
N LEU A 115 -17.53 -3.95 -4.02
CA LEU A 115 -17.53 -2.67 -3.33
C LEU A 115 -17.67 -2.78 -1.80
N ALA A 116 -18.17 -3.90 -1.25
CA ALA A 116 -18.31 -4.05 0.19
C ALA A 116 -16.98 -3.87 0.95
N ARG A 117 -15.87 -4.25 0.31
CA ARG A 117 -14.51 -4.09 0.86
C ARG A 117 -14.00 -2.64 0.82
N LEU A 118 -14.71 -1.73 0.14
CA LEU A 118 -14.35 -0.33 -0.03
C LEU A 118 -15.15 0.62 0.89
N GLN A 119 -15.81 0.12 1.93
CA GLN A 119 -16.52 0.92 2.95
C GLN A 119 -17.59 1.88 2.36
N TYR A 120 -18.38 1.39 1.39
CA TYR A 120 -19.59 2.08 0.94
C TYR A 120 -20.74 1.88 1.94
N PRO A 121 -21.69 2.83 2.05
CA PRO A 121 -21.82 4.05 1.25
C PRO A 121 -20.99 5.23 1.76
N TRP A 122 -20.30 5.13 2.91
CA TRP A 122 -19.59 6.27 3.50
C TRP A 122 -18.61 6.92 2.51
N ARG A 123 -17.79 6.13 1.80
CA ARG A 123 -16.85 6.68 0.80
C ARG A 123 -17.52 7.42 -0.36
N TRP A 124 -18.81 7.18 -0.59
CA TRP A 124 -19.60 7.91 -1.59
C TRP A 124 -19.86 9.37 -1.19
N LEU A 125 -19.73 9.71 0.10
CA LEU A 125 -19.81 11.09 0.58
C LEU A 125 -18.83 12.02 -0.15
N SER A 126 -17.67 11.50 -0.59
CA SER A 126 -16.72 12.26 -1.40
C SER A 126 -17.31 12.76 -2.72
N MET A 127 -18.15 11.95 -3.38
CA MET A 127 -18.87 12.37 -4.59
C MET A 127 -19.92 13.43 -4.28
N THR A 128 -20.61 13.29 -3.14
CA THR A 128 -21.59 14.27 -2.66
C THR A 128 -20.93 15.60 -2.31
N ALA A 129 -19.79 15.57 -1.62
CA ALA A 129 -19.00 16.75 -1.28
C ALA A 129 -18.51 17.47 -2.54
N PHE A 130 -17.98 16.73 -3.52
CA PHE A 130 -17.53 17.30 -4.79
C PHE A 130 -18.68 17.95 -5.58
N THR A 131 -19.78 17.23 -5.76
CA THR A 131 -20.93 17.73 -6.54
C THR A 131 -21.66 18.88 -5.85
N SER A 132 -21.81 18.84 -4.52
CA SER A 132 -22.37 19.96 -3.76
C SER A 132 -21.49 21.22 -3.83
N ALA A 133 -20.16 21.07 -3.79
CA ALA A 133 -19.25 22.19 -4.00
C ALA A 133 -19.42 22.84 -5.39
N LEU A 134 -19.62 22.02 -6.44
CA LEU A 134 -19.93 22.53 -7.79
C LEU A 134 -21.27 23.30 -7.81
N VAL A 135 -22.31 22.79 -7.15
CA VAL A 135 -23.61 23.47 -7.05
C VAL A 135 -23.47 24.82 -6.32
N VAL A 136 -22.80 24.85 -5.17
CA VAL A 136 -22.55 26.07 -4.40
C VAL A 136 -21.70 27.07 -5.17
N GLY A 137 -20.67 26.60 -5.88
CA GLY A 137 -19.82 27.45 -6.72
C GLY A 137 -20.56 28.03 -7.93
N ALA A 138 -21.55 27.32 -8.46
CA ALA A 138 -22.32 27.74 -9.63
C ALA A 138 -23.58 28.56 -9.30
N LEU A 139 -24.12 28.46 -8.08
CA LEU A 139 -25.23 29.28 -7.54
C LEU A 139 -25.09 30.79 -7.82
N PRO A 140 -23.91 31.40 -7.57
CA PRO A 140 -23.61 32.79 -7.94
C PRO A 140 -23.90 33.19 -9.39
N TRP A 141 -23.82 32.25 -10.34
CA TRP A 141 -24.01 32.52 -11.77
C TRP A 141 -25.48 32.67 -12.15
N LEU A 142 -26.40 32.13 -11.34
CA LEU A 142 -27.84 32.31 -11.52
C LEU A 142 -28.30 33.73 -11.15
N SER A 143 -27.55 34.43 -10.31
CA SER A 143 -27.86 35.79 -9.85
C SER A 143 -27.45 36.92 -10.82
N GLY A 144 -27.02 36.58 -12.03
CA GLY A 144 -26.55 37.55 -13.03
C GLY A 144 -25.20 38.20 -12.69
N GLY A 145 -24.36 37.54 -11.88
CA GLY A 145 -22.96 37.94 -11.65
C GLY A 145 -22.75 39.08 -10.64
N ARG A 146 -23.79 39.51 -9.92
CA ARG A 146 -23.68 40.62 -8.96
C ARG A 146 -23.14 40.14 -7.61
N LEU A 147 -21.87 40.44 -7.31
CA LEU A 147 -21.14 40.01 -6.11
C LEU A 147 -21.94 40.07 -4.78
N ARG A 148 -22.74 41.13 -4.56
CA ARG A 148 -23.59 41.27 -3.36
C ARG A 148 -24.63 40.15 -3.20
N TRP A 149 -25.24 39.70 -4.30
CA TRP A 149 -26.22 38.62 -4.29
C TRP A 149 -25.55 37.25 -4.16
N GLN A 150 -24.35 37.13 -4.73
CA GLN A 150 -23.51 35.94 -4.58
C GLN A 150 -23.10 35.74 -3.13
N ALA A 151 -22.64 36.80 -2.46
CA ALA A 151 -22.29 36.78 -1.04
C ALA A 151 -23.52 36.51 -0.15
N ALA A 152 -24.66 37.14 -0.44
CA ALA A 152 -25.90 36.94 0.32
C ALA A 152 -26.44 35.50 0.27
N LEU A 153 -26.21 34.77 -0.84
CA LEU A 153 -26.61 33.37 -0.99
C LEU A 153 -25.57 32.39 -0.45
N ALA A 154 -24.29 32.63 -0.67
CA ALA A 154 -23.22 31.68 -0.30
C ALA A 154 -22.88 31.73 1.19
N LEU A 155 -22.86 32.91 1.81
CA LEU A 155 -22.41 33.09 3.19
C LEU A 155 -23.28 32.34 4.22
N PRO A 156 -24.62 32.36 4.15
CA PRO A 156 -25.46 31.59 5.07
C PRO A 156 -25.26 30.08 4.93
N ILE A 157 -25.06 29.59 3.70
CA ILE A 157 -24.81 28.17 3.42
C ILE A 157 -23.47 27.74 4.03
N VAL A 158 -22.41 28.54 3.83
CA VAL A 158 -21.10 28.28 4.43
C VAL A 158 -21.18 28.32 5.96
N ILE A 159 -21.85 29.32 6.53
CA ILE A 159 -22.06 29.41 8.00
C ILE A 159 -22.82 28.20 8.51
N LEU A 160 -23.89 27.79 7.84
CA LEU A 160 -24.67 26.61 8.23
C LEU A 160 -23.81 25.34 8.18
N LEU A 161 -23.04 25.13 7.11
CA LEU A 161 -22.15 23.97 6.97
C LEU A 161 -21.07 23.94 8.07
N LEU A 162 -20.46 25.09 8.37
CA LEU A 162 -19.50 25.23 9.46
C LEU A 162 -20.16 25.00 10.82
N TRP A 163 -21.35 25.55 11.05
CA TRP A 163 -22.10 25.40 12.29
C TRP A 163 -22.51 23.94 12.53
N THR A 164 -23.11 23.28 11.54
CA THR A 164 -23.54 21.87 11.67
C THR A 164 -22.38 20.92 11.93
N GLY A 165 -21.19 21.25 11.42
CA GLY A 165 -20.00 20.43 11.63
C GLY A 165 -19.27 20.72 12.95
N LEU A 166 -19.29 21.97 13.43
CA LEU A 166 -18.46 22.41 14.56
C LEU A 166 -19.25 22.58 15.87
N ALA A 167 -20.54 22.91 15.83
CA ALA A 167 -21.32 23.26 17.02
C ALA A 167 -21.51 22.08 17.99
N ASP A 168 -21.55 20.85 17.46
CA ASP A 168 -21.72 19.63 18.26
C ASP A 168 -20.41 18.85 18.47
N LEU A 169 -19.25 19.40 18.09
CA LEU A 169 -17.98 18.72 18.36
C LEU A 169 -17.74 18.70 19.88
N PRO A 170 -17.71 17.53 20.52
CA PRO A 170 -17.42 17.45 21.94
C PRO A 170 -15.93 17.78 22.13
N TYR A 171 -15.62 19.04 22.46
CA TYR A 171 -14.28 19.43 22.89
C TYR A 171 -14.05 18.93 24.33
N ARG A 172 -13.88 17.62 24.48
CA ARG A 172 -13.37 17.03 25.71
C ARG A 172 -11.87 16.89 25.55
N VAL A 173 -11.12 17.71 26.30
CA VAL A 173 -9.68 17.51 26.43
C VAL A 173 -9.46 16.12 27.01
N LEU A 174 -8.76 15.26 26.28
CA LEU A 174 -8.34 13.98 26.82
C LEU A 174 -7.46 14.26 28.04
N PRO A 175 -7.65 13.58 29.17
CA PRO A 175 -6.85 13.76 30.37
C PRO A 175 -5.49 13.10 30.20
N ARG A 176 -4.72 13.54 29.20
CA ARG A 176 -3.38 13.09 28.86
C ARG A 176 -2.48 14.30 28.68
N SER A 177 -1.32 14.25 29.30
CA SER A 177 -0.26 15.22 29.07
C SER A 177 0.39 15.00 27.70
N PRO A 178 0.99 16.02 27.08
CA PRO A 178 1.75 15.85 25.83
C PRO A 178 2.88 14.81 25.94
N ALA A 179 3.43 14.61 27.14
CA ALA A 179 4.47 13.62 27.40
C ALA A 179 3.97 12.17 27.36
N GLU A 180 2.66 11.96 27.53
CA GLU A 180 2.03 10.63 27.42
C GLU A 180 1.64 10.31 25.97
N VAL A 181 1.52 11.32 25.10
CA VAL A 181 1.17 11.09 23.68
C VAL A 181 2.43 10.68 22.91
N THR A 182 2.83 9.42 23.08
CA THR A 182 4.00 8.84 22.42
C THR A 182 3.59 7.66 21.54
N PRO A 183 4.29 7.42 20.41
CA PRO A 183 4.05 6.23 19.58
C PRO A 183 4.13 4.91 20.36
N GLU A 184 5.03 4.84 21.34
CA GLU A 184 5.23 3.65 22.17
C GLU A 184 4.01 3.38 23.06
N GLN A 185 3.44 4.42 23.68
CA GLN A 185 2.21 4.27 24.47
C GLN A 185 1.00 3.95 23.60
N MET A 186 0.88 4.58 22.43
CA MET A 186 -0.18 4.25 21.45
C MET A 186 -0.15 2.77 21.07
N TRP A 187 1.03 2.24 20.73
CA TRP A 187 1.19 0.82 20.41
C TRP A 187 0.93 -0.11 21.59
N ALA A 188 1.33 0.27 22.80
CA ALA A 188 1.04 -0.49 24.00
C ALA A 188 -0.47 -0.56 24.29
N GLU A 189 -1.19 0.55 24.11
CA GLU A 189 -2.64 0.62 24.24
C GLU A 189 -3.35 -0.22 23.17
N ASP A 190 -2.91 -0.14 21.91
CA ASP A 190 -3.43 -0.98 20.82
C ASP A 190 -3.26 -2.47 21.13
N ALA A 191 -2.05 -2.88 21.53
CA ALA A 191 -1.75 -4.26 21.88
C ALA A 191 -2.61 -4.76 23.07
N ALA A 192 -2.78 -3.92 24.10
CA ALA A 192 -3.64 -4.22 25.26
C ALA A 192 -5.11 -4.44 24.85
N ASN A 193 -5.59 -3.71 23.84
CA ASN A 193 -6.95 -3.82 23.30
C ASN A 193 -7.07 -4.85 22.15
N GLY A 194 -6.01 -5.59 21.83
CA GLY A 194 -6.02 -6.60 20.76
C GLY A 194 -6.10 -6.03 19.35
N GLN A 195 -5.69 -4.77 19.18
CA GLN A 195 -5.50 -4.12 17.89
C GLN A 195 -4.09 -4.41 17.34
N VAL A 196 -3.95 -4.29 16.03
CA VAL A 196 -2.69 -4.51 15.32
C VAL A 196 -2.34 -3.21 14.62
N GLY A 197 -1.48 -2.41 15.25
CA GLY A 197 -1.18 -1.04 14.86
C GLY A 197 -2.40 -0.11 14.95
N ALA A 198 -2.30 1.07 14.33
CA ALA A 198 -3.32 2.12 14.33
C ALA A 198 -4.58 1.79 13.49
N THR A 199 -4.84 0.51 13.24
CA THR A 199 -5.94 0.04 12.38
C THR A 199 -7.20 -0.20 13.20
N TRP A 200 -8.36 0.20 12.69
CA TRP A 200 -9.65 -0.02 13.35
C TRP A 200 -10.16 -1.46 13.14
N THR A 201 -11.08 -1.90 14.00
CA THR A 201 -11.74 -3.21 13.91
C THR A 201 -12.46 -3.37 12.55
N GLY A 202 -12.06 -4.34 11.72
CA GLY A 202 -12.76 -4.67 10.47
C GLY A 202 -11.93 -4.70 9.19
N GLU A 203 -10.64 -4.33 9.22
CA GLU A 203 -9.71 -4.58 8.10
C GLU A 203 -9.53 -6.06 7.75
N PHE A 204 -9.31 -6.32 6.45
CA PHE A 204 -9.22 -7.64 5.85
C PHE A 204 -7.81 -8.19 5.93
N LEU A 205 -7.67 -9.42 6.42
CA LEU A 205 -6.47 -10.22 6.23
C LEU A 205 -6.49 -10.89 4.85
N PRO A 206 -5.33 -11.20 4.26
CA PRO A 206 -5.29 -12.06 3.08
C PRO A 206 -6.03 -13.38 3.35
N VAL A 207 -6.71 -13.91 2.33
CA VAL A 207 -7.50 -15.15 2.43
C VAL A 207 -6.68 -16.38 2.85
N THR A 208 -5.36 -16.30 2.75
CA THR A 208 -4.41 -17.34 3.15
C THR A 208 -4.06 -17.29 4.63
N VAL A 209 -4.50 -16.26 5.36
CA VAL A 209 -4.28 -16.14 6.81
C VAL A 209 -5.44 -16.80 7.54
N THR A 210 -5.14 -17.82 8.33
CA THR A 210 -6.13 -18.56 9.14
C THR A 210 -6.10 -18.15 10.61
N GLU A 211 -5.00 -17.53 11.05
CA GLU A 211 -4.85 -16.99 12.40
C GLU A 211 -5.87 -15.88 12.66
N GLN A 212 -6.37 -15.83 13.90
CA GLN A 212 -7.30 -14.81 14.32
C GLN A 212 -6.60 -13.45 14.45
N ARG A 213 -7.21 -12.39 13.92
CA ARG A 213 -6.62 -11.04 13.94
C ARG A 213 -6.19 -10.58 15.34
N TRP A 214 -7.03 -10.81 16.35
CA TRP A 214 -6.75 -10.40 17.73
C TRP A 214 -5.59 -11.19 18.37
N ALA A 215 -5.20 -12.31 17.77
CA ALA A 215 -4.07 -13.13 18.20
C ALA A 215 -2.75 -12.71 17.54
N LEU A 216 -2.79 -11.94 16.46
CA LEU A 216 -1.59 -11.41 15.80
C LEU A 216 -0.73 -10.64 16.80
N GLY A 217 0.57 -10.93 16.78
CA GLY A 217 1.56 -10.37 17.68
C GLY A 217 1.50 -10.79 19.14
N ARG A 218 0.63 -11.74 19.49
CA ARG A 218 0.60 -12.36 20.83
C ARG A 218 1.24 -13.75 20.80
N PRO A 219 1.86 -14.25 21.87
CA PRO A 219 2.33 -15.63 21.89
C PRO A 219 1.19 -16.60 21.51
N PRO A 220 1.46 -17.68 20.75
CA PRO A 220 0.44 -18.67 20.45
C PRO A 220 -0.03 -19.35 21.74
N ALA A 221 -1.25 -19.89 21.74
CA ALA A 221 -1.85 -20.47 22.95
C ALA A 221 -1.05 -21.66 23.52
N GLN A 222 -0.41 -22.42 22.63
CA GLN A 222 0.44 -23.57 22.97
C GLN A 222 1.72 -23.48 22.14
N PRO A 223 2.71 -22.70 22.57
CA PRO A 223 3.97 -22.61 21.85
C PRO A 223 4.73 -23.95 22.02
N GLN A 224 5.37 -24.42 20.95
CA GLN A 224 6.08 -25.69 20.95
C GLN A 224 7.49 -25.48 20.39
N ALA A 225 8.47 -26.09 21.05
CA ALA A 225 9.83 -26.14 20.53
C ALA A 225 9.90 -27.13 19.36
N GLY A 226 10.45 -26.67 18.24
CA GLY A 226 10.77 -27.52 17.10
C GLY A 226 12.10 -28.26 17.30
N PRO A 227 12.40 -29.26 16.44
CA PRO A 227 13.70 -29.92 16.46
C PRO A 227 14.82 -28.91 16.17
N ALA A 228 16.01 -29.18 16.71
CA ALA A 228 17.21 -28.42 16.34
C ALA A 228 17.48 -28.53 14.83
N PRO A 229 17.99 -27.46 14.19
CA PRO A 229 18.34 -27.51 12.78
C PRO A 229 19.43 -28.57 12.53
N ALA A 230 19.28 -29.37 11.47
CA ALA A 230 20.29 -30.38 11.11
C ALA A 230 21.63 -29.74 10.70
N ALA A 231 21.56 -28.55 10.09
CA ALA A 231 22.71 -27.70 9.79
C ALA A 231 22.25 -26.24 9.80
N ILE A 232 23.12 -25.34 10.26
CA ILE A 232 22.91 -23.90 10.15
C ILE A 232 23.36 -23.49 8.73
N PRO A 233 22.47 -22.95 7.88
CA PRO A 233 22.85 -22.50 6.55
C PRO A 233 23.74 -21.25 6.63
N ASP A 234 24.63 -21.08 5.65
CA ASP A 234 25.32 -19.80 5.47
C ASP A 234 24.41 -18.89 4.64
N ILE A 235 23.84 -17.89 5.29
CA ILE A 235 22.90 -16.95 4.67
C ILE A 235 23.33 -15.53 4.98
N VAL A 236 23.38 -14.70 3.94
CA VAL A 236 23.78 -13.30 4.04
C VAL A 236 22.79 -12.43 3.29
N LEU A 237 22.26 -11.40 3.98
CA LEU A 237 21.44 -10.38 3.33
C LEU A 237 22.35 -9.39 2.60
N LEU A 238 22.28 -9.36 1.26
CA LEU A 238 23.14 -8.52 0.43
C LEU A 238 22.57 -7.13 0.21
N ALA A 239 21.25 -7.05 0.05
CA ALA A 239 20.53 -5.79 -0.17
C ALA A 239 19.06 -5.96 0.20
N ARG A 240 18.43 -4.85 0.59
CA ARG A 240 16.97 -4.78 0.66
C ARG A 240 16.44 -3.47 0.13
N GLY A 241 15.24 -3.48 -0.43
CA GLY A 241 14.41 -2.32 -0.66
C GLY A 241 13.12 -2.40 0.15
N PRO A 242 12.15 -1.50 -0.06
CA PRO A 242 10.88 -1.53 0.68
C PRO A 242 10.07 -2.80 0.44
N LEU A 243 10.21 -3.41 -0.74
CA LEU A 243 9.47 -4.60 -1.18
C LEU A 243 10.38 -5.61 -1.89
N THR A 244 11.69 -5.53 -1.65
CA THR A 244 12.69 -6.36 -2.32
C THR A 244 13.75 -6.82 -1.33
N TYR A 245 14.20 -8.07 -1.46
CA TYR A 245 15.25 -8.67 -0.66
C TYR A 245 16.16 -9.45 -1.58
N ARG A 246 17.47 -9.30 -1.41
CA ARG A 246 18.47 -10.09 -2.12
C ARG A 246 19.42 -10.72 -1.12
N LEU A 247 19.48 -12.04 -1.13
CA LEU A 247 20.28 -12.83 -0.20
C LEU A 247 21.11 -13.87 -0.94
N LEU A 248 22.28 -14.14 -0.39
CA LEU A 248 23.11 -15.28 -0.78
C LEU A 248 22.85 -16.39 0.24
N LEU A 249 22.44 -17.56 -0.24
CA LEU A 249 22.22 -18.74 0.57
C LEU A 249 23.18 -19.84 0.11
N ASP A 250 23.91 -20.45 1.04
CA ASP A 250 24.68 -21.68 0.82
C ASP A 250 24.26 -22.73 1.86
N SER A 251 23.71 -23.83 1.37
CA SER A 251 23.19 -24.90 2.22
C SER A 251 23.42 -26.27 1.56
N PRO A 252 23.89 -27.29 2.30
CA PRO A 252 24.07 -28.64 1.77
C PRO A 252 22.75 -29.37 1.48
N GLN A 253 21.62 -28.84 1.96
CA GLN A 253 20.29 -29.39 1.80
C GLN A 253 19.34 -28.34 1.24
N ALA A 254 18.26 -28.77 0.59
CA ALA A 254 17.20 -27.87 0.17
C ALA A 254 16.59 -27.16 1.39
N GLN A 255 16.39 -25.85 1.26
CA GLN A 255 15.89 -24.99 2.34
C GLN A 255 14.59 -24.34 1.92
N THR A 256 13.59 -24.41 2.80
CA THR A 256 12.46 -23.49 2.70
C THR A 256 12.93 -22.12 3.17
N ILE A 257 12.63 -21.03 2.47
CA ILE A 257 12.78 -19.67 3.00
C ILE A 257 11.40 -19.06 3.16
N ARG A 258 11.19 -18.40 4.31
CA ARG A 258 9.99 -17.61 4.60
C ARG A 258 10.39 -16.16 4.82
N LEU A 259 9.61 -15.24 4.27
CA LEU A 259 9.74 -13.82 4.58
C LEU A 259 8.65 -13.45 5.61
N HIS A 260 9.00 -12.68 6.64
CA HIS A 260 8.06 -12.14 7.62
C HIS A 260 7.14 -11.07 6.99
N ALA A 261 6.31 -11.50 6.05
CA ALA A 261 5.35 -10.71 5.31
C ALA A 261 4.20 -11.61 4.84
N PHE A 262 2.97 -11.10 4.90
CA PHE A 262 1.82 -11.80 4.36
C PHE A 262 1.95 -12.05 2.86
N TYR A 263 1.61 -13.27 2.44
CA TYR A 263 1.57 -13.61 1.03
C TYR A 263 0.44 -12.89 0.31
N PHE A 264 0.80 -12.29 -0.82
CA PHE A 264 -0.08 -11.71 -1.81
C PHE A 264 0.45 -12.11 -3.18
N PRO A 265 -0.39 -12.29 -4.22
CA PRO A 265 0.03 -12.79 -5.54
C PRO A 265 1.13 -11.98 -6.26
N GLY A 266 1.43 -10.76 -5.80
CA GLY A 266 2.54 -9.96 -6.32
C GLY A 266 3.91 -10.44 -5.86
N TRP A 267 4.01 -11.18 -4.75
CA TRP A 267 5.28 -11.72 -4.28
C TRP A 267 5.82 -12.80 -5.21
N GLN A 268 7.08 -12.65 -5.60
CA GLN A 268 7.81 -13.56 -6.47
C GLN A 268 9.18 -13.84 -5.87
N VAL A 269 9.58 -15.11 -5.87
CA VAL A 269 10.94 -15.54 -5.50
C VAL A 269 11.66 -16.04 -6.74
N ARG A 270 12.89 -15.56 -6.94
CA ARG A 270 13.82 -16.06 -7.95
C ARG A 270 15.05 -16.67 -7.30
N VAL A 271 15.50 -17.79 -7.84
CA VAL A 271 16.75 -18.47 -7.49
C VAL A 271 17.63 -18.44 -8.73
N ASP A 272 18.80 -17.78 -8.63
CA ASP A 272 19.72 -17.54 -9.73
C ASP A 272 19.04 -16.93 -10.98
N GLY A 273 18.10 -16.01 -10.73
CA GLY A 273 17.31 -15.32 -11.76
C GLY A 273 16.10 -16.11 -12.27
N GLN A 274 15.95 -17.39 -11.93
CA GLN A 274 14.80 -18.21 -12.33
C GLN A 274 13.70 -18.17 -11.29
N ARG A 275 12.44 -17.95 -11.70
CA ARG A 275 11.29 -17.96 -10.78
C ARG A 275 11.07 -19.37 -10.22
N VAL A 276 10.87 -19.45 -8.92
CA VAL A 276 10.48 -20.69 -8.23
C VAL A 276 9.05 -20.58 -7.71
N PRO A 277 8.34 -21.71 -7.50
CA PRO A 277 7.02 -21.70 -6.88
C PRO A 277 7.05 -20.92 -5.57
N THR A 278 6.23 -19.87 -5.50
CA THR A 278 6.09 -18.98 -4.35
C THR A 278 4.65 -19.06 -3.87
N GLY A 279 4.43 -19.22 -2.57
CA GLY A 279 3.10 -19.36 -2.00
C GLY A 279 3.01 -18.91 -0.55
N ALA A 280 1.83 -19.06 0.03
CA ALA A 280 1.59 -18.84 1.44
C ALA A 280 1.92 -20.10 2.25
N SER A 281 2.48 -19.96 3.45
CA SER A 281 2.63 -21.09 4.39
C SER A 281 2.36 -20.67 5.84
N GLY A 282 1.94 -21.65 6.66
CA GLY A 282 1.63 -21.43 8.08
C GLY A 282 0.32 -20.67 8.29
N GLU A 283 -0.08 -20.51 9.54
CA GLU A 283 -1.35 -19.86 9.91
C GLU A 283 -1.37 -18.38 9.58
N LEU A 284 -0.19 -17.75 9.54
CA LEU A 284 0.01 -16.38 9.11
C LEU A 284 0.06 -16.23 7.58
N GLY A 285 0.06 -17.32 6.80
CA GLY A 285 0.12 -17.24 5.34
C GLY A 285 1.32 -16.47 4.82
N LEU A 286 2.51 -16.72 5.36
CA LEU A 286 3.75 -16.01 5.03
C LEU A 286 4.25 -16.33 3.62
N VAL A 287 4.95 -15.39 2.99
CA VAL A 287 5.61 -15.59 1.69
C VAL A 287 6.68 -16.67 1.83
N THR A 288 6.56 -17.74 1.06
CA THR A 288 7.41 -18.93 1.18
C THR A 288 7.81 -19.48 -0.18
N ALA A 289 9.07 -19.93 -0.28
CA ALA A 289 9.61 -20.64 -1.44
C ALA A 289 10.61 -21.73 -1.02
N GLN A 290 10.78 -22.74 -1.87
CA GLN A 290 11.81 -23.77 -1.70
C GLN A 290 13.06 -23.39 -2.51
N ILE A 291 14.22 -23.45 -1.86
CA ILE A 291 15.52 -23.20 -2.46
C ILE A 291 16.27 -24.54 -2.53
N PRO A 292 16.79 -24.94 -3.70
CA PRO A 292 17.59 -26.15 -3.83
C PRO A 292 18.84 -26.14 -2.94
N ALA A 293 19.42 -27.33 -2.73
CA ALA A 293 20.73 -27.45 -2.08
C ALA A 293 21.83 -26.84 -2.97
N GLY A 294 22.79 -26.18 -2.34
CA GLY A 294 23.90 -25.50 -2.97
C GLY A 294 23.94 -24.02 -2.64
N ARG A 295 24.79 -23.31 -3.37
CA ARG A 295 24.98 -21.87 -3.24
C ARG A 295 24.17 -21.12 -4.30
N HIS A 296 23.23 -20.32 -3.85
CA HIS A 296 22.25 -19.65 -4.70
C HIS A 296 22.07 -18.18 -4.35
N MET A 297 21.87 -17.35 -5.38
CA MET A 297 21.35 -16.01 -5.24
C MET A 297 19.83 -16.06 -5.18
N VAL A 298 19.24 -15.63 -4.06
CA VAL A 298 17.79 -15.61 -3.89
C VAL A 298 17.31 -14.16 -3.87
N GLU A 299 16.34 -13.86 -4.73
CA GLU A 299 15.69 -12.56 -4.82
C GLU A 299 14.21 -12.71 -4.52
N MET A 300 13.72 -11.98 -3.53
CA MET A 300 12.30 -11.95 -3.17
C MET A 300 11.78 -10.53 -3.45
N ALA A 301 10.79 -10.39 -4.30
CA ALA A 301 10.28 -9.08 -4.72
C ALA A 301 8.76 -9.06 -4.85
N PHE A 302 8.14 -7.96 -4.45
CA PHE A 302 6.74 -7.69 -4.76
C PHE A 302 6.62 -7.01 -6.12
N GLU A 303 6.14 -7.75 -7.10
CA GLU A 303 6.00 -7.31 -8.49
C GLU A 303 4.55 -6.89 -8.81
N ALA A 304 4.39 -6.16 -9.92
CA ALA A 304 3.07 -5.84 -10.42
C ALA A 304 2.36 -7.10 -10.92
N THR A 305 1.19 -7.40 -10.36
CA THR A 305 0.30 -8.46 -10.84
C THR A 305 -0.30 -8.11 -12.20
N LEU A 306 -0.81 -9.10 -12.93
CA LEU A 306 -1.47 -8.86 -14.22
C LEU A 306 -2.58 -7.79 -14.15
N PRO A 307 -3.51 -7.80 -13.16
CA PRO A 307 -4.48 -6.72 -13.02
C PRO A 307 -3.83 -5.34 -12.82
N ARG A 308 -2.74 -5.26 -12.05
CA ARG A 308 -2.02 -4.00 -11.83
C ARG A 308 -1.31 -3.51 -13.09
N GLN A 309 -0.73 -4.43 -13.88
CA GLN A 309 -0.11 -4.10 -15.16
C GLN A 309 -1.16 -3.59 -16.15
N VAL A 310 -2.27 -4.29 -16.32
CA VAL A 310 -3.39 -3.88 -17.19
C VAL A 310 -3.96 -2.52 -16.76
N ALA A 311 -4.21 -2.33 -15.47
CA ALA A 311 -4.67 -1.04 -14.94
C ALA A 311 -3.66 0.09 -15.21
N GLY A 312 -2.36 -0.18 -15.07
CA GLY A 312 -1.29 0.76 -15.42
C GLY A 312 -1.32 1.15 -16.89
N VAL A 313 -1.46 0.17 -17.80
CA VAL A 313 -1.57 0.42 -19.24
C VAL A 313 -2.82 1.23 -19.57
N LEU A 314 -3.98 0.85 -19.04
CA LEU A 314 -5.24 1.58 -19.25
C LEU A 314 -5.15 3.02 -18.74
N THR A 315 -4.53 3.23 -17.57
CA THR A 315 -4.30 4.57 -17.02
C THR A 315 -3.41 5.39 -17.94
N ALA A 316 -2.31 4.81 -18.44
CA ALA A 316 -1.41 5.48 -19.36
C ALA A 316 -2.11 5.84 -20.68
N LEU A 317 -2.88 4.90 -21.27
CA LEU A 317 -3.65 5.14 -22.48
C LEU A 317 -4.72 6.22 -22.28
N THR A 318 -5.41 6.22 -21.14
CA THR A 318 -6.40 7.25 -20.80
C THR A 318 -5.76 8.63 -20.68
N TRP A 319 -4.60 8.70 -20.03
CA TRP A 319 -3.88 9.95 -19.83
C TRP A 319 -3.34 10.51 -21.15
N TRP A 320 -2.64 9.68 -21.94
CA TRP A 320 -2.11 10.08 -23.24
C TRP A 320 -3.21 10.36 -24.26
N GLY A 321 -4.27 9.54 -24.29
CA GLY A 321 -5.43 9.74 -25.14
C GLY A 321 -6.18 11.03 -24.80
N GLY A 322 -6.38 11.31 -23.51
CA GLY A 322 -7.01 12.54 -23.05
C GLY A 322 -6.19 13.79 -23.38
N LEU A 323 -4.87 13.74 -23.17
CA LEU A 323 -3.97 14.82 -23.56
C LEU A 323 -3.98 15.05 -25.07
N LEU A 324 -3.87 13.98 -25.87
CA LEU A 324 -3.92 14.07 -27.32
C LEU A 324 -5.26 14.66 -27.79
N TRP A 325 -6.37 14.18 -27.22
CA TRP A 325 -7.69 14.70 -27.53
C TRP A 325 -7.78 16.20 -27.21
N LEU A 326 -7.30 16.65 -26.04
CA LEU A 326 -7.27 18.07 -25.70
C LEU A 326 -6.41 18.88 -26.68
N LEU A 327 -5.23 18.38 -27.05
CA LEU A 327 -4.34 19.07 -28.00
C LEU A 327 -4.96 19.17 -29.40
N LEU A 328 -5.71 18.16 -29.82
CA LEU A 328 -6.38 18.10 -31.13
C LEU A 328 -7.75 18.78 -31.13
N ALA A 329 -8.38 18.98 -29.97
CA ALA A 329 -9.69 19.61 -29.86
C ALA A 329 -9.66 21.03 -30.46
N GLY A 330 -10.70 21.34 -31.23
CA GLY A 330 -10.92 22.69 -31.76
C GLY A 330 -11.24 23.66 -30.62
N GLY A 331 -10.70 24.88 -30.69
CA GLY A 331 -11.00 25.95 -29.72
C GLY A 331 -9.89 26.29 -28.73
N LEU A 332 -8.79 25.53 -28.68
CA LEU A 332 -7.60 25.90 -27.90
C LEU A 332 -6.63 26.75 -28.73
N SER A 333 -6.09 27.81 -28.13
CA SER A 333 -5.02 28.60 -28.74
C SER A 333 -3.67 27.85 -28.70
N LEU A 334 -2.68 28.33 -29.46
CA LEU A 334 -1.33 27.78 -29.40
C LEU A 334 -0.70 27.93 -27.99
N ALA A 335 -1.06 29.02 -27.28
CA ALA A 335 -0.60 29.25 -25.91
C ALA A 335 -1.21 28.22 -24.94
N ASP A 336 -2.50 27.90 -25.08
CA ASP A 336 -3.17 26.89 -24.26
C ASP A 336 -2.55 25.50 -24.46
N ARG A 337 -2.27 25.14 -25.71
CA ARG A 337 -1.61 23.87 -26.06
C ARG A 337 -0.20 23.78 -25.47
N ARG A 338 0.57 24.86 -25.52
CA ARG A 338 1.90 24.94 -24.87
C ARG A 338 1.78 24.82 -23.36
N GLY A 339 0.80 25.50 -22.75
CA GLY A 339 0.50 25.40 -21.33
C GLY A 339 0.17 23.96 -20.90
N LEU A 340 -0.68 23.28 -21.66
CA LEU A 340 -1.03 21.87 -21.43
C LEU A 340 0.20 20.95 -21.50
N LEU A 341 1.07 21.13 -22.49
CA LEU A 341 2.31 20.35 -22.60
C LEU A 341 3.26 20.60 -21.44
N ILE A 342 3.37 21.85 -20.97
CA ILE A 342 4.18 22.20 -19.80
C ILE A 342 3.60 21.53 -18.54
N VAL A 343 2.29 21.61 -18.32
CA VAL A 343 1.63 20.95 -17.17
C VAL A 343 1.79 19.43 -17.25
N ALA A 344 1.63 18.83 -18.42
CA ALA A 344 1.88 17.40 -18.65
C ALA A 344 3.34 17.02 -18.32
N ALA A 345 4.32 17.81 -18.78
CA ALA A 345 5.73 17.57 -18.48
C ALA A 345 6.03 17.73 -16.97
N LEU A 346 5.50 18.77 -16.33
CA LEU A 346 5.69 19.04 -14.90
C LEU A 346 5.02 18.01 -14.00
N THR A 347 3.96 17.34 -14.45
CA THR A 347 3.30 16.26 -13.70
C THR A 347 3.95 14.90 -13.95
N LEU A 348 4.47 14.65 -15.16
CA LEU A 348 5.12 13.40 -15.52
C LEU A 348 6.55 13.30 -14.97
N ALA A 349 7.31 14.40 -14.93
CA ALA A 349 8.70 14.39 -14.47
C ALA A 349 8.87 13.92 -13.00
N PRO A 350 8.06 14.36 -12.02
CA PRO A 350 8.11 13.86 -10.64
C PRO A 350 7.73 12.38 -10.53
N LEU A 351 6.75 11.92 -11.32
CA LEU A 351 6.34 10.52 -11.36
C LEU A 351 7.49 9.63 -11.86
N LEU A 352 8.18 10.04 -12.93
CA LEU A 352 9.35 9.34 -13.45
C LEU A 352 10.53 9.40 -12.48
N ALA A 353 10.74 10.52 -11.79
CA ALA A 353 11.77 10.65 -10.76
C ALA A 353 11.49 9.72 -9.55
N LEU A 354 10.22 9.55 -9.16
CA LEU A 354 9.83 8.62 -8.10
C LEU A 354 10.12 7.15 -8.45
N VAL A 355 10.03 6.77 -9.74
CA VAL A 355 10.36 5.41 -10.20
C VAL A 355 11.86 5.10 -10.05
N HIS A 356 12.72 6.12 -10.16
CA HIS A 356 14.17 5.96 -10.05
C HIS A 356 14.68 6.02 -8.60
N PHE A 357 13.85 6.51 -7.65
CA PHE A 357 14.20 6.57 -6.24
C PHE A 357 13.85 5.25 -5.52
N THR A 358 14.48 4.15 -5.92
CA THR A 358 14.39 2.90 -5.16
C THR A 358 15.39 2.96 -4.02
N ALA A 359 14.93 3.38 -2.84
CA ALA A 359 15.73 3.28 -1.63
C ALA A 359 16.17 1.82 -1.45
N ALA A 360 17.47 1.58 -1.51
CA ALA A 360 18.06 0.28 -1.26
C ALA A 360 19.05 0.42 -0.10
N TRP A 361 18.84 -0.39 0.93
CA TRP A 361 19.79 -0.53 2.02
C TRP A 361 20.73 -1.69 1.70
N GLN A 362 21.99 -1.53 2.08
CA GLN A 362 23.01 -2.57 2.01
C GLN A 362 23.41 -2.91 3.44
N PRO A 363 22.70 -3.85 4.09
CA PRO A 363 22.98 -4.20 5.47
C PRO A 363 24.43 -4.64 5.62
N GLN A 364 25.02 -4.28 6.75
CA GLN A 364 26.28 -4.87 7.14
C GLN A 364 26.09 -6.37 7.26
N ARG A 365 26.96 -7.13 6.59
CA ARG A 365 26.90 -8.59 6.57
C ARG A 365 27.33 -9.12 7.92
N LEU A 366 26.50 -9.99 8.49
CA LEU A 366 26.76 -10.70 9.73
C LEU A 366 26.48 -12.18 9.49
N SER A 367 27.13 -13.04 10.27
CA SER A 367 26.85 -14.47 10.31
C SER A 367 27.20 -14.94 11.72
N SER A 368 26.26 -14.74 12.64
CA SER A 368 26.44 -15.07 14.06
C SER A 368 25.19 -15.73 14.60
N ALA A 369 25.29 -17.01 14.93
CA ALA A 369 24.20 -17.78 15.50
C ALA A 369 24.06 -17.43 16.99
N VAL A 370 22.82 -17.29 17.43
CA VAL A 370 22.44 -17.11 18.83
C VAL A 370 21.76 -18.40 19.26
N SER A 371 22.51 -19.23 19.98
CA SER A 371 22.21 -20.64 20.23
C SER A 371 21.92 -21.37 18.90
N ASP A 372 21.07 -22.39 18.99
CA ASP A 372 20.37 -23.06 17.91
C ASP A 372 19.05 -22.35 17.53
N GLN A 373 18.81 -21.12 18.01
CA GLN A 373 17.52 -20.42 17.87
C GLN A 373 17.45 -19.56 16.61
N ALA A 374 18.41 -18.65 16.43
CA ALA A 374 18.37 -17.65 15.37
C ALA A 374 19.78 -17.33 14.87
N LEU A 375 19.88 -16.88 13.63
CA LEU A 375 21.10 -16.42 13.00
C LEU A 375 20.96 -14.92 12.70
N LEU A 376 21.90 -14.09 13.17
CA LEU A 376 21.97 -12.69 12.78
C LEU A 376 22.70 -12.59 11.44
N ILE A 377 21.94 -12.29 10.38
CA ILE A 377 22.43 -12.31 8.99
C ILE A 377 22.80 -10.93 8.44
N GLY A 378 22.46 -9.87 9.19
CA GLY A 378 22.92 -8.53 8.91
C GLY A 378 22.35 -7.47 9.85
N ALA A 379 22.84 -6.24 9.70
CA ALA A 379 22.32 -5.07 10.42
C ALA A 379 22.44 -3.77 9.62
N ASP A 380 21.47 -2.88 9.73
CA ASP A 380 21.59 -1.48 9.31
C ASP A 380 21.89 -0.60 10.53
N LEU A 381 22.93 0.22 10.43
CA LEU A 381 23.43 1.06 11.52
C LEU A 381 23.38 2.55 11.17
N PRO A 382 23.23 3.44 12.17
CA PRO A 382 23.49 4.85 11.98
C PRO A 382 24.99 5.07 11.74
N GLY A 383 25.37 5.72 10.64
CA GLY A 383 26.78 6.08 10.39
C GLY A 383 27.28 7.20 11.31
N GLN A 384 26.38 8.13 11.65
CA GLN A 384 26.63 9.26 12.54
C GLN A 384 25.39 9.49 13.42
N ALA A 385 25.59 10.11 14.58
CA ALA A 385 24.53 10.49 15.49
C ALA A 385 24.90 11.73 16.30
N ARG A 386 23.92 12.33 16.97
CA ARG A 386 24.11 13.45 17.91
C ARG A 386 23.63 13.09 19.32
N PRO A 387 24.20 13.68 20.38
CA PRO A 387 23.67 13.56 21.72
C PRO A 387 22.18 13.95 21.77
N GLY A 388 21.38 13.21 22.54
CA GLY A 388 19.93 13.40 22.62
C GLY A 388 19.10 12.86 21.44
N GLU A 389 19.74 12.39 20.37
CA GLU A 389 19.05 11.82 19.20
C GLU A 389 18.52 10.40 19.46
N ARG A 390 17.46 10.02 18.75
CA ARG A 390 17.02 8.62 18.65
C ARG A 390 17.62 7.97 17.40
N VAL A 391 18.53 7.03 17.59
CA VAL A 391 19.17 6.30 16.49
C VAL A 391 18.46 4.99 16.21
N ALA A 392 18.28 4.66 14.93
CA ALA A 392 17.65 3.42 14.50
C ALA A 392 18.70 2.36 14.13
N VAL A 393 18.63 1.21 14.78
CA VAL A 393 19.39 0.00 14.42
C VAL A 393 18.41 -1.05 13.96
N THR A 394 18.59 -1.59 12.75
CA THR A 394 17.74 -2.68 12.23
C THR A 394 18.54 -3.96 12.17
N LEU A 395 18.07 -5.00 12.83
CA LEU A 395 18.65 -6.34 12.83
C LEU A 395 17.87 -7.24 11.88
N TYR A 396 18.59 -8.11 11.17
CA TYR A 396 18.00 -9.11 10.28
C TYR A 396 18.26 -10.49 10.85
N TRP A 397 17.20 -11.11 11.38
CA TRP A 397 17.25 -12.43 11.99
C TRP A 397 16.74 -13.48 11.00
N PHE A 398 17.46 -14.60 10.91
CA PHE A 398 16.99 -15.81 10.26
C PHE A 398 16.69 -16.85 11.35
N ASN A 399 15.42 -17.20 11.53
CA ASN A 399 15.02 -18.12 12.59
C ASN A 399 15.36 -19.57 12.20
N LEU A 400 15.94 -20.32 13.12
CA LEU A 400 16.45 -21.68 12.84
C LEU A 400 15.46 -22.77 13.24
N ARG A 401 14.65 -22.53 14.28
CA ARG A 401 13.63 -23.49 14.75
C ARG A 401 12.48 -22.80 15.49
N ASP A 402 11.35 -23.47 15.59
CA ASP A 402 10.28 -23.06 16.50
C ASP A 402 10.77 -23.14 17.96
N THR A 403 10.21 -22.28 18.81
CA THR A 403 10.57 -22.19 20.23
C THR A 403 9.34 -22.02 21.09
N ASP A 404 9.41 -22.56 22.30
CA ASP A 404 8.41 -22.37 23.36
C ASP A 404 8.73 -21.19 24.28
N GLN A 405 9.85 -20.49 24.04
CA GLN A 405 10.31 -19.38 24.86
C GLN A 405 10.28 -18.05 24.12
N ASN A 406 9.89 -17.00 24.84
CA ASN A 406 9.96 -15.62 24.38
C ASN A 406 11.28 -14.98 24.82
N TYR A 407 12.24 -14.92 23.90
CA TYR A 407 13.48 -14.21 24.11
C TYR A 407 13.28 -12.71 23.92
N GLN A 408 14.15 -11.95 24.58
CA GLN A 408 14.28 -10.52 24.43
C GLN A 408 15.53 -10.23 23.59
N VAL A 409 15.44 -9.25 22.70
CA VAL A 409 16.56 -8.75 21.91
C VAL A 409 17.10 -7.50 22.59
N PHE A 410 18.42 -7.35 22.61
CA PHE A 410 19.07 -6.14 23.07
C PHE A 410 19.94 -5.52 21.97
N VAL A 411 20.02 -4.19 21.98
CA VAL A 411 21.02 -3.42 21.24
C VAL A 411 21.65 -2.43 22.19
N HIS A 412 22.96 -2.56 22.39
CA HIS A 412 23.75 -1.78 23.34
C HIS A 412 24.74 -0.89 22.59
N LEU A 413 24.87 0.36 23.04
CA LEU A 413 25.90 1.30 22.64
C LEU A 413 26.98 1.33 23.72
N LEU A 414 28.21 0.92 23.38
CA LEU A 414 29.33 0.81 24.29
C LEU A 414 30.39 1.87 23.97
N ASP A 415 31.04 2.40 25.01
CA ASP A 415 32.23 3.22 24.85
C ASP A 415 33.50 2.37 24.65
N ALA A 416 34.65 3.04 24.50
CA ALA A 416 35.94 2.38 24.32
C ALA A 416 36.38 1.50 25.52
N GLY A 417 35.82 1.74 26.72
CA GLY A 417 36.04 0.93 27.92
C GLY A 417 35.10 -0.26 28.03
N GLY A 418 34.15 -0.43 27.09
CA GLY A 418 33.13 -1.47 27.12
C GLY A 418 31.93 -1.14 28.00
N ALA A 419 31.85 0.06 28.57
CA ALA A 419 30.70 0.47 29.38
C ALA A 419 29.51 0.81 28.47
N VAL A 420 28.33 0.28 28.81
CA VAL A 420 27.08 0.60 28.10
C VAL A 420 26.68 2.04 28.42
N ARG A 421 26.57 2.87 27.39
CA ARG A 421 26.17 4.29 27.48
C ARG A 421 24.72 4.53 27.10
N ALA A 422 24.18 3.69 26.23
CA ALA A 422 22.77 3.67 25.86
C ALA A 422 22.38 2.25 25.47
N GLN A 423 21.12 1.89 25.64
CA GLN A 423 20.62 0.57 25.25
C GLN A 423 19.14 0.62 24.91
N GLN A 424 18.70 -0.37 24.13
CA GLN A 424 17.31 -0.74 24.02
C GLN A 424 17.22 -2.26 24.14
N ASP A 425 16.36 -2.72 25.03
CA ASP A 425 16.10 -4.13 25.30
C ASP A 425 14.59 -4.34 25.23
N GLY A 426 14.14 -5.40 24.56
CA GLY A 426 12.72 -5.69 24.46
C GLY A 426 12.36 -6.84 23.54
N ALA A 427 11.06 -7.12 23.46
CA ALA A 427 10.56 -8.17 22.60
C ALA A 427 10.79 -7.76 21.13
N PRO A 428 11.17 -8.71 20.27
CA PRO A 428 11.45 -8.41 18.87
C PRO A 428 10.24 -7.82 18.16
N VAL A 429 10.52 -7.04 17.12
CA VAL A 429 9.53 -6.37 16.25
C VAL A 429 8.60 -5.47 17.08
N GLY A 430 9.17 -4.76 18.06
CA GLY A 430 8.42 -3.88 18.96
C GLY A 430 7.38 -4.61 19.84
N GLY A 431 7.55 -5.91 20.05
CA GLY A 431 6.60 -6.76 20.78
C GLY A 431 5.43 -7.31 19.95
N PHE A 432 5.37 -7.00 18.64
CA PHE A 432 4.34 -7.50 17.74
C PHE A 432 4.70 -8.82 17.07
N THR A 433 5.87 -9.39 17.33
CA THR A 433 6.23 -10.72 16.84
C THR A 433 7.16 -11.40 17.84
N PRO A 434 6.62 -11.92 18.96
CA PRO A 434 7.41 -12.65 19.94
C PRO A 434 8.10 -13.86 19.30
N THR A 435 9.24 -14.32 19.83
CA THR A 435 10.02 -15.41 19.21
C THR A 435 9.26 -16.73 19.11
N THR A 436 8.27 -16.97 19.97
CA THR A 436 7.34 -18.12 19.86
C THR A 436 6.45 -18.09 18.61
N ARG A 437 6.36 -16.96 17.90
CA ARG A 437 5.69 -16.82 16.60
C ARG A 437 6.65 -16.93 15.41
N TRP A 438 7.95 -17.00 15.65
CA TRP A 438 8.91 -17.16 14.56
C TRP A 438 8.88 -18.59 14.08
N HIS A 439 8.75 -18.77 12.78
CA HIS A 439 8.78 -20.06 12.14
C HIS A 439 10.18 -20.41 11.62
N PRO A 440 10.51 -21.70 11.45
CA PRO A 440 11.81 -22.09 10.90
C PRO A 440 12.01 -21.48 9.52
N ASN A 441 13.23 -21.02 9.29
CA ASN A 441 13.70 -20.38 8.08
C ASN A 441 12.99 -19.08 7.71
N GLU A 442 12.45 -18.40 8.71
CA GLU A 442 11.85 -17.09 8.56
C GLU A 442 12.90 -15.98 8.64
N LEU A 443 12.82 -15.03 7.71
CA LEU A 443 13.56 -13.78 7.73
C LEU A 443 12.74 -12.70 8.43
N ILE A 444 13.20 -12.28 9.62
CA ILE A 444 12.58 -11.26 10.47
C ILE A 444 13.43 -9.99 10.42
N LEU A 445 12.76 -8.87 10.15
CA LEU A 445 13.31 -7.53 10.27
C LEU A 445 12.90 -6.97 11.63
N ASP A 446 13.89 -6.66 12.46
CA ASP A 446 13.69 -6.18 13.83
C ASP A 446 14.34 -4.80 14.02
N ARG A 447 13.53 -3.76 14.22
CA ARG A 447 14.00 -2.37 14.31
C ARG A 447 13.97 -1.87 15.75
N HIS A 448 15.14 -1.46 16.23
CA HIS A 448 15.36 -0.92 17.56
C HIS A 448 15.69 0.58 17.50
N LEU A 449 15.03 1.37 18.34
CA LEU A 449 15.31 2.80 18.51
C LEU A 449 16.02 3.01 19.84
N ILE A 450 17.27 3.48 19.79
CA ILE A 450 18.07 3.77 20.98
C ILE A 450 18.08 5.28 21.19
N THR A 451 17.66 5.74 22.37
CA THR A 451 17.75 7.16 22.72
C THR A 451 19.13 7.44 23.31
N LEU A 452 19.89 8.32 22.67
CA LEU A 452 21.22 8.71 23.14
C LEU A 452 21.10 9.72 24.28
N PRO A 453 21.92 9.61 25.35
CA PRO A 453 21.98 10.64 26.38
C PRO A 453 22.31 12.01 25.79
N ALA A 454 21.70 13.07 26.33
CA ALA A 454 21.93 14.45 25.87
C ALA A 454 23.34 14.96 26.21
N ASP A 455 23.96 14.37 27.23
CA ASP A 455 25.31 14.62 27.73
C ASP A 455 26.33 13.61 27.21
N LEU A 456 25.97 12.76 26.23
CA LEU A 456 26.87 11.78 25.65
C LEU A 456 28.08 12.49 25.00
N PRO A 457 29.32 12.23 25.45
CA PRO A 457 30.48 12.89 24.88
C PRO A 457 30.65 12.57 23.37
N PRO A 458 31.16 13.50 22.56
CA PRO A 458 31.57 13.20 21.20
C PRO A 458 32.63 12.09 21.18
N GLY A 459 32.51 11.17 20.23
CA GLY A 459 33.40 10.02 20.17
C GLY A 459 32.90 8.90 19.28
N VAL A 460 33.69 7.83 19.21
CA VAL A 460 33.34 6.61 18.48
C VAL A 460 32.87 5.57 19.47
N TYR A 461 31.65 5.07 19.24
CA TYR A 461 31.00 4.07 20.07
C TYR A 461 30.77 2.79 19.28
N GLU A 462 30.76 1.65 19.97
CA GLU A 462 30.48 0.34 19.38
C GLU A 462 29.03 -0.05 19.63
N LEU A 463 28.34 -0.51 18.59
CA LEU A 463 27.02 -1.12 18.71
C LEU A 463 27.16 -2.63 18.79
N ARG A 464 26.50 -3.25 19.77
CA ARG A 464 26.42 -4.71 19.92
C ARG A 464 24.99 -5.17 20.12
N ALA A 465 24.67 -6.38 19.69
CA ALA A 465 23.34 -6.97 19.91
C ALA A 465 23.41 -8.45 20.29
N GLY A 466 22.28 -8.98 20.73
CA GLY A 466 22.11 -10.39 21.05
C GLY A 466 20.71 -10.67 21.56
N MET A 467 20.50 -11.88 22.07
CA MET A 467 19.25 -12.26 22.71
C MET A 467 19.49 -12.77 24.11
N TYR A 468 18.50 -12.61 24.97
CA TYR A 468 18.51 -13.15 26.32
C TYR A 468 17.16 -13.76 26.71
N GLN A 469 17.23 -14.76 27.58
CA GLN A 469 16.09 -15.27 28.31
C GLN A 469 15.90 -14.38 29.55
N PRO A 470 14.69 -13.86 29.83
CA PRO A 470 14.48 -12.97 30.96
C PRO A 470 14.39 -13.70 32.31
N GLN A 471 14.05 -15.00 32.32
CA GLN A 471 13.81 -15.77 33.56
C GLN A 471 14.33 -17.21 33.44
N PRO A 472 15.45 -17.58 34.10
CA PRO A 472 16.41 -16.66 34.72
C PRO A 472 17.08 -15.75 33.67
N LEU A 473 17.51 -14.55 34.08
CA LEU A 473 18.18 -13.60 33.20
C LEU A 473 19.49 -14.21 32.68
N ARG A 474 19.56 -14.51 31.38
CA ARG A 474 20.73 -15.12 30.75
C ARG A 474 20.83 -14.78 29.28
N ASN A 475 21.98 -14.24 28.86
CA ASN A 475 22.30 -14.10 27.44
C ASN A 475 22.44 -15.47 26.78
N LEU A 476 21.87 -15.61 25.59
CA LEU A 476 22.02 -16.81 24.80
C LEU A 476 23.46 -16.90 24.26
N PRO A 477 24.07 -18.09 24.24
CA PRO A 477 25.40 -18.28 23.67
C PRO A 477 25.47 -17.87 22.20
N VAL A 478 26.58 -17.28 21.77
CA VAL A 478 26.81 -16.86 20.38
C VAL A 478 27.87 -17.73 19.72
N THR A 479 27.67 -18.05 18.45
CA THR A 479 28.67 -18.71 17.59
C THR A 479 28.94 -17.85 16.36
N PRO A 480 30.20 -17.47 16.08
CA PRO A 480 31.40 -17.75 16.87
C PRO A 480 31.36 -17.05 18.24
N PRO A 481 32.04 -17.61 19.27
CA PRO A 481 32.01 -17.06 20.62
C PRO A 481 32.62 -15.66 20.66
N VAL A 482 31.92 -14.75 21.34
CA VAL A 482 32.31 -13.35 21.55
C VAL A 482 32.20 -12.98 23.03
N PRO A 483 32.97 -11.98 23.52
CA PRO A 483 32.85 -11.51 24.89
C PRO A 483 31.40 -11.16 25.27
N ASP A 484 30.99 -11.60 26.45
CA ASP A 484 29.66 -11.35 27.05
C ASP A 484 28.46 -11.79 26.20
N GLN A 485 28.69 -12.62 25.17
CA GLN A 485 27.68 -13.05 24.21
C GLN A 485 27.01 -11.89 23.46
N ARG A 486 27.75 -10.80 23.21
CA ARG A 486 27.27 -9.61 22.50
C ARG A 486 27.91 -9.54 21.11
N ILE A 487 27.13 -9.76 20.06
CA ILE A 487 27.60 -9.73 18.66
C ILE A 487 27.99 -8.29 18.30
N PRO A 488 29.24 -8.03 17.86
CA PRO A 488 29.63 -6.71 17.38
C PRO A 488 28.91 -6.40 16.09
N LEU A 489 28.12 -5.33 16.08
CA LEU A 489 27.42 -4.87 14.90
C LEU A 489 28.29 -3.90 14.10
N GLY A 490 28.98 -2.97 14.74
CA GLY A 490 29.74 -1.93 14.05
C GLY A 490 29.95 -0.70 14.92
N LYS A 491 30.38 0.40 14.33
CA LYS A 491 30.69 1.65 15.05
C LYS A 491 29.77 2.78 14.61
N VAL A 492 29.44 3.67 15.54
CA VAL A 492 28.73 4.93 15.30
C VAL A 492 29.59 6.08 15.80
N THR A 493 29.66 7.17 15.02
CA THR A 493 30.36 8.39 15.42
C THR A 493 29.35 9.38 15.98
N VAL A 494 29.53 9.80 17.22
CA VAL A 494 28.74 10.84 17.88
C VAL A 494 29.50 12.16 17.79
N HIS A 495 28.86 13.19 17.23
CA HIS A 495 29.45 14.51 16.99
C HIS A 495 29.06 15.55 18.04
#